data_AF-A0A1W9HMM8-F1
#
_entry.id   AF-A0A1W9HMM8-F1
#
_cell.length_a   1.000
_cell.length_b   1.000
_cell.length_c   1.000
_cell.angle_alpha   90.00
_cell.angle_beta   90.00
_cell.angle_gamma   90.00
#
_symmetry.space_group_name_H-M   'P 1'
#
loop_
_entity.id
_entity.type
_entity.pdbx_description
1 polymer ?
#
loop_
_entity_poly.entity_id
_entity_poly.type
_entity_poly.pdbx_seq_one_letter_code
_entity_poly.pdbx_strand_id
1 'polypeptide(L)' 'MPRKKKSNKGRRLRRISVAERRALKTRVLALKEKKRWTQSNMAAAFGLTVSAIAQWLSGDKYPSGAALKLLEIYEKLEI' A
#
# COMPACT_ATOMS: atom_id res chain seq x y z
N MET A 1 -16.27 -24.70 -5.85
CA MET A 1 -16.81 -23.65 -6.74
C MET A 1 -15.67 -22.84 -7.35
N PRO A 2 -15.45 -22.81 -8.68
CA PRO A 2 -14.37 -22.03 -9.27
C PRO A 2 -14.79 -20.56 -9.48
N ARG A 3 -14.05 -19.61 -8.88
CA ARG A 3 -14.27 -18.17 -9.06
C ARG A 3 -13.88 -17.76 -10.48
N LYS A 4 -14.86 -17.36 -11.31
CA LYS A 4 -14.62 -16.76 -12.64
C LYS A 4 -13.83 -15.45 -12.49
N LYS A 5 -12.59 -15.41 -13.01
CA LYS A 5 -11.82 -14.16 -13.15
C LYS A 5 -12.42 -13.33 -14.30
N LYS A 6 -13.15 -12.26 -13.97
CA LYS A 6 -13.60 -11.29 -14.98
C LYS A 6 -12.38 -10.57 -15.56
N SER A 7 -12.18 -10.74 -16.86
CA SER A 7 -11.19 -10.02 -17.67
C SER A 7 -11.60 -8.55 -17.77
N ASN A 8 -10.73 -7.64 -17.31
CA ASN A 8 -10.93 -6.20 -17.43
C ASN A 8 -9.98 -5.65 -18.51
N LYS A 9 -10.33 -5.88 -19.78
CA LYS A 9 -9.74 -5.18 -20.94
C LYS A 9 -10.05 -3.69 -20.79
N GLY A 10 -9.05 -2.83 -20.57
CA GLY A 10 -9.25 -1.38 -20.77
C GLY A 10 -8.58 -0.38 -19.82
N ARG A 11 -7.66 -0.76 -18.92
CA ARG A 11 -6.78 0.23 -18.26
C ARG A 11 -5.34 -0.16 -18.48
N ARG A 12 -4.62 0.59 -19.32
CA ARG A 12 -3.14 0.61 -19.29
C ARG A 12 -2.76 1.05 -17.88
N LEU A 13 -2.54 0.10 -16.98
CA LEU A 13 -1.93 0.38 -15.67
C LEU A 13 -0.60 1.02 -16.00
N ARG A 14 -0.48 2.34 -15.75
CA ARG A 14 0.78 3.07 -15.90
C ARG A 14 1.82 2.27 -15.12
N ARG A 15 2.82 1.69 -15.81
CA ARG A 15 3.91 1.01 -15.13
C ARG A 15 4.64 2.06 -14.33
N ILE A 16 4.54 2.00 -13.01
CA ILE A 16 5.24 2.94 -12.15
C ILE A 16 6.74 2.63 -12.21
N SER A 17 7.54 3.69 -12.31
CA SER A 17 8.99 3.64 -12.36
C SER A 17 9.59 3.04 -11.08
N VAL A 18 10.86 2.61 -11.16
CA VAL A 18 11.57 2.09 -9.99
C VAL A 18 11.71 3.18 -8.91
N ALA A 19 11.92 4.44 -9.32
CA ALA A 19 12.00 5.57 -8.42
C ALA A 19 10.69 5.81 -7.66
N GLU A 20 9.54 5.75 -8.36
CA GLU A 20 8.23 5.89 -7.71
C GLU A 20 7.95 4.77 -6.71
N ARG A 21 8.33 3.52 -6.99
CA ARG A 21 8.19 2.41 -6.02
C ARG A 21 9.02 2.65 -4.76
N ARG A 22 10.25 3.11 -4.93
CA ARG A 22 11.14 3.45 -3.80
C ARG A 22 10.53 4.57 -2.96
N ALA A 23 10.02 5.62 -3.60
CA ALA A 23 9.35 6.72 -2.91
C ALA A 23 8.14 6.24 -2.11
N LEU A 24 7.31 5.35 -2.68
CA LEU A 24 6.17 4.77 -1.98
C LEU A 24 6.59 3.93 -0.76
N LYS A 25 7.65 3.12 -0.89
CA LYS A 25 8.20 2.37 0.26
C LYS A 25 8.64 3.32 1.37
N THR A 26 9.39 4.37 1.04
CA THR A 26 9.84 5.38 2.01
C THR A 26 8.66 6.04 2.72
N ARG A 27 7.60 6.39 1.98
CA ARG A 27 6.37 6.96 2.55
C ARG A 27 5.68 6.02 3.54
N VAL A 28 5.54 4.74 3.18
CA VAL A 28 4.94 3.73 4.07
C VAL A 28 5.77 3.56 5.35
N LEU A 29 7.10 3.52 5.23
CA LEU A 29 8.02 3.46 6.38
C LEU A 29 7.89 4.69 7.28
N ALA A 30 7.94 5.88 6.68
CA ALA A 30 7.82 7.14 7.40
C ALA A 30 6.49 7.25 8.16
N LEU A 31 5.37 6.84 7.54
CA LEU A 31 4.08 6.83 8.23
C LEU A 31 4.09 5.85 9.42
N LYS A 32 4.62 4.64 9.22
CA LYS A 32 4.73 3.63 10.28
C LYS A 32 5.54 4.16 11.46
N GLU A 33 6.66 4.83 11.21
CA GLU A 33 7.51 5.43 12.23
C GLU A 33 6.84 6.62 12.91
N LYS A 34 6.26 7.55 12.14
CA LYS A 34 5.54 8.72 12.66
C LYS A 34 4.42 8.32 13.63
N LYS A 35 3.63 7.30 13.29
CA LYS A 35 2.54 6.79 14.13
C LYS A 35 2.99 5.74 15.16
N ARG A 36 4.29 5.39 15.20
CA ARG A 36 4.86 4.32 16.03
C ARG A 36 4.12 2.99 15.90
N TRP A 37 3.65 2.68 14.69
CA TRP A 37 2.86 1.47 14.46
C TRP A 37 3.73 0.24 14.26
N THR A 38 3.26 -0.88 14.79
CA THR A 38 3.71 -2.21 14.36
C THR A 38 3.14 -2.54 12.97
N GLN A 39 3.64 -3.58 12.31
CA GLN A 39 3.05 -4.04 11.05
C GLN A 39 1.59 -4.46 11.23
N SER A 40 1.25 -5.06 12.38
CA SER A 40 -0.11 -5.49 12.73
C SER A 40 -1.06 -4.31 12.93
N ASN A 41 -0.62 -3.25 13.62
CA ASN A 41 -1.43 -2.04 13.80
C ASN A 41 -1.71 -1.36 12.45
N MET A 42 -0.69 -1.25 11.60
CA MET A 42 -0.85 -0.67 10.27
C MET A 42 -1.76 -1.52 9.38
N ALA A 43 -1.66 -2.85 9.47
CA ALA A 43 -2.52 -3.76 8.74
C ALA A 43 -3.99 -3.60 9.17
N ALA A 44 -4.26 -3.52 10.47
CA ALA A 44 -5.60 -3.27 11.01
C ALA A 44 -6.15 -1.91 10.55
N ALA A 45 -5.35 -0.85 10.64
CA ALA A 45 -5.73 0.49 10.19
C ALA A 45 -6.06 0.54 8.69
N PHE A 46 -5.31 -0.19 7.87
CA PHE A 46 -5.52 -0.22 6.42
C PHE A 46 -6.56 -1.26 5.96
N GLY A 47 -7.06 -2.11 6.86
CA GLY A 47 -7.94 -3.22 6.50
C GLY A 47 -7.24 -4.27 5.62
N LEU A 48 -5.94 -4.50 5.85
CA LEU A 48 -5.10 -5.41 5.07
C LEU A 48 -4.49 -6.49 5.95
N THR A 49 -3.80 -7.44 5.33
CA THR A 49 -3.04 -8.46 6.06
C THR A 49 -1.65 -7.95 6.42
N VAL A 50 -1.08 -8.48 7.51
CA VAL A 50 0.31 -8.17 7.92
C VAL A 50 1.31 -8.48 6.79
N SER A 51 1.09 -9.56 6.04
CA SER A 51 1.92 -9.93 4.88
C SER A 51 1.87 -8.89 3.76
N ALA A 52 0.71 -8.28 3.50
CA ALA A 52 0.61 -7.20 2.51
C ALA A 52 1.42 -5.98 2.92
N ILE A 53 1.36 -5.59 4.20
CA ILE A 53 2.18 -4.51 4.76
C ILE A 53 3.67 -4.86 4.69
N ALA A 54 4.05 -6.09 5.06
CA ALA A 54 5.44 -6.55 4.97
C ALA A 54 5.98 -6.46 3.53
N GLN A 55 5.20 -6.84 2.52
CA GLN A 55 5.58 -6.72 1.10
C GLN A 55 5.76 -5.27 0.64
N TRP A 56 5.01 -4.32 1.23
CA TRP A 56 5.22 -2.89 0.95
C TRP A 56 6.48 -2.35 1.60
N LEU A 57 6.74 -2.76 2.85
CA LEU A 57 7.93 -2.37 3.60
C LEU A 57 9.20 -2.99 3.03
N SER A 58 9.16 -4.22 2.50
CA SER A 58 10.28 -4.81 1.78
C SER A 58 10.51 -4.13 0.42
N GLY A 59 9.43 -3.71 -0.23
CA GLY A 59 9.45 -3.12 -1.58
C GLY A 59 9.14 -4.12 -2.69
N ASP A 60 8.78 -5.36 -2.33
CA ASP A 60 8.35 -6.39 -3.29
C ASP A 60 7.04 -6.00 -3.98
N LYS A 61 6.16 -5.31 -3.23
CA LYS A 61 4.95 -4.68 -3.73
C LYS A 61 4.87 -3.24 -3.25
N TYR A 62 3.86 -2.53 -3.72
CA TYR A 62 3.61 -1.15 -3.35
C TYR A 62 2.09 -0.90 -3.24
N PRO A 63 1.68 0.08 -2.41
CA PRO A 63 0.29 0.51 -2.34
C PRO A 63 -0.16 1.07 -3.69
N SER A 64 -1.37 0.71 -4.12
CA SER A 64 -1.98 1.19 -5.36
C SER A 64 -3.49 1.32 -5.21
N GLY A 65 -4.13 2.11 -6.09
CA GLY A 65 -5.57 2.35 -6.04
C GLY A 65 -6.03 2.92 -4.69
N ALA A 66 -7.03 2.29 -4.07
CA ALA A 66 -7.59 2.73 -2.79
C ALA A 66 -6.56 2.74 -1.64
N ALA A 67 -5.61 1.78 -1.62
CA ALA A 67 -4.57 1.73 -0.60
C ALA A 67 -3.63 2.94 -0.65
N LEU A 68 -3.30 3.41 -1.87
CA LEU A 68 -2.50 4.63 -2.03
C LEU A 68 -3.26 5.85 -1.54
N LYS A 69 -4.58 5.91 -1.80
CA LYS A 69 -5.39 7.01 -1.31
C LYS A 69 -5.48 7.04 0.21
N LEU A 70 -5.59 5.86 0.84
CA LEU A 70 -5.61 5.74 2.28
C LEU A 70 -4.28 6.17 2.92
N LEU A 71 -3.15 5.84 2.29
CA LEU A 71 -1.84 6.34 2.70
C LEU A 71 -1.79 7.87 2.71
N GLU A 72 -2.26 8.52 1.64
CA GLU A 72 -2.32 10.00 1.58
C GLU A 72 -3.20 10.60 2.69
N ILE A 73 -4.31 9.94 3.04
CA ILE A 73 -5.21 10.41 4.10
C ILE A 73 -4.50 10.35 5.45
N TYR A 74 -3.85 9.23 5.78
CA TYR A 74 -3.11 9.10 7.04
C TYR A 74 -1.88 10.01 7.15
N GLU A 75 -1.25 10.35 6.02
CA GLU A 75 -0.15 11.32 5.97
C GLU A 75 -0.63 12.74 6.29
N LYS A 76 -1.82 13.11 5.80
CA LYS A 76 -2.41 14.46 5.98
C LYS A 76 -3.08 14.64 7.34
N LEU A 77 -3.67 13.59 7.88
CA LEU A 77 -4.36 13.67 9.16
C LEU A 77 -3.39 13.35 10.31
N GLU A 78 -3.19 14.30 11.22
CA GLU A 78 -2.39 14.14 12.43
C GLU A 78 -3.10 13.34 13.53
N ILE A 79 -3.73 12.22 13.16
CA ILE A 79 -4.44 11.31 14.08
C ILE A 79 -3.46 10.49 14.93
#